data_AF-A0AAV4G5L3-F1
#
_entry.id   AF-A0AAV4G5L3-F1
#
_cell.length_a   1.000
_cell.length_b   1.000
_cell.length_c   1.000
_cell.angle_alpha   90.00
_cell.angle_beta   90.00
_cell.angle_gamma   90.00
#
_symmetry.space_group_name_H-M   'P 1'
#
loop_
_entity.id
_entity.type
_entity.pdbx_description
1 polymer ?
#
loop_
_entity_poly.entity_id
_entity_poly.type
_entity_poly.pdbx_seq_one_letter_code
_entity_poly.pdbx_strand_id
1 'polypeptide(L)'
;MAGIIQSSPAYQKFSRYDIRVIIKFSVILGKDASCIHKDLVTVLGENAPSIQTVLKWEKAVSEGRDDMEDEPRTTINAQYYKKVLQDKLRPAIGKKRPGLLESGILFHHDNAPVHTARAVTDVLAGYKWELLEHPRYSPELAPCVFIYSLK
;
A
#
# COMPACT_ATOMS: atom_id res chain seq x y z
N MET A 1 -17.55 -23.20 38.50
CA MET A 1 -18.54 -23.16 37.40
C MET A 1 -18.14 -22.08 36.41
N ALA A 2 -17.21 -22.37 35.49
CA ALA A 2 -16.87 -21.45 34.40
C ALA A 2 -17.49 -22.03 33.12
N GLY A 3 -18.62 -21.46 32.70
CA GLY A 3 -19.35 -21.90 31.53
C GLY A 3 -18.53 -21.61 30.27
N ILE A 4 -18.08 -22.68 29.63
CA ILE A 4 -17.58 -22.64 28.25
C ILE A 4 -18.77 -22.20 27.40
N ILE A 5 -18.73 -20.97 26.88
CA ILE A 5 -19.64 -20.56 25.82
C ILE A 5 -19.25 -21.40 24.60
N GLN A 6 -19.96 -22.51 24.41
CA GLN A 6 -19.95 -23.23 23.15
C GLN A 6 -20.47 -22.26 22.09
N SER A 7 -19.59 -21.84 21.19
CA SER A 7 -19.93 -21.02 20.04
C SER A 7 -20.89 -21.81 19.14
N SER A 8 -22.16 -21.43 19.20
CA SER A 8 -23.20 -21.88 18.29
C SER A 8 -22.81 -21.51 16.84
N PRO A 9 -22.86 -22.44 15.88
CA PRO A 9 -22.36 -22.24 14.51
C PRO A 9 -23.23 -21.29 13.66
N ALA A 10 -24.26 -20.70 14.25
CA ALA A 10 -25.20 -19.79 13.59
C ALA A 10 -24.80 -18.30 13.66
N TYR A 11 -23.79 -17.93 14.47
CA TYR A 11 -23.40 -16.52 14.62
C TYR A 11 -22.32 -16.11 13.61
N GLN A 12 -22.83 -15.53 12.50
CA GLN A 12 -22.27 -14.43 11.71
C GLN A 12 -20.78 -14.51 11.33
N LYS A 13 -20.50 -14.77 10.04
CA LYS A 13 -19.23 -14.35 9.43
C LYS A 13 -19.14 -12.82 9.50
N PHE A 14 -18.39 -12.28 10.46
CA PHE A 14 -18.12 -10.85 10.53
C PHE A 14 -17.41 -10.41 9.26
N SER A 15 -17.98 -9.43 8.55
CA SER A 15 -17.30 -8.79 7.44
C SER A 15 -16.14 -7.94 7.96
N ARG A 16 -15.21 -7.57 7.08
CA ARG A 16 -14.12 -6.64 7.44
C ARG A 16 -14.66 -5.30 7.95
N TYR A 17 -15.83 -4.89 7.46
CA TYR A 17 -16.51 -3.69 7.93
C TYR A 17 -16.99 -3.84 9.38
N ASP A 18 -17.66 -4.96 9.71
CA ASP A 18 -18.17 -5.21 11.06
C ASP A 18 -17.03 -5.22 12.11
N ILE A 19 -15.89 -5.84 11.76
CA ILE A 19 -14.70 -5.87 12.61
C ILE A 19 -14.19 -4.45 12.90
N ARG A 20 -14.22 -3.54 11.92
CA ARG A 20 -13.78 -2.14 12.09
C ARG A 20 -14.74 -1.35 12.95
N VAL A 21 -16.05 -1.55 12.77
CA VAL A 21 -17.07 -0.94 13.64
C VAL A 21 -16.85 -1.34 15.10
N ILE A 22 -16.52 -2.62 15.36
CA ILE A 22 -16.19 -3.10 16.71
C ILE A 22 -14.91 -2.45 17.25
N ILE A 23 -13.87 -2.32 16.42
CA ILE A 23 -12.62 -1.62 16.80
C ILE A 23 -12.93 -0.16 17.14
N LYS A 24 -13.65 0.56 16.27
CA LYS A 24 -14.05 1.96 16.47
C LYS A 24 -14.80 2.14 17.79
N PHE A 25 -15.83 1.32 18.00
CA PHE A 25 -16.61 1.33 19.23
C PHE A 25 -15.73 1.11 20.47
N SER A 26 -14.81 0.14 20.41
CA SER A 26 -13.92 -0.18 21.53
C SER A 26 -12.89 0.92 21.82
N VAL A 27 -12.39 1.60 20.78
CA VAL A 27 -11.49 2.76 20.91
C VAL A 27 -12.23 3.95 21.52
N ILE A 28 -13.47 4.22 21.10
CA ILE A 28 -14.32 5.27 21.70
C ILE A 28 -14.60 4.98 23.18
N LEU A 29 -14.73 3.71 23.55
CA LEU A 29 -14.85 3.28 24.95
C LEU A 29 -13.52 3.40 25.74
N GLY A 30 -12.42 3.81 25.12
CA GLY A 30 -11.12 3.98 25.77
C GLY A 30 -10.36 2.69 26.03
N LYS A 31 -10.66 1.60 25.31
CA LYS A 31 -9.88 0.36 25.40
C LYS A 31 -8.57 0.47 24.61
N ASP A 32 -7.48 -0.05 25.19
CA ASP A 32 -6.19 -0.19 24.52
C ASP A 32 -6.25 -1.24 23.39
N ALA A 33 -5.52 -1.01 22.29
CA ALA A 33 -5.46 -1.91 21.15
C ALA A 33 -5.07 -3.36 21.51
N SER A 34 -4.27 -3.58 22.54
CA SER A 34 -3.87 -4.92 22.99
C SER A 34 -5.06 -5.69 23.57
N CYS A 35 -5.93 -5.01 24.32
CA CYS A 35 -7.16 -5.57 24.87
C CYS A 35 -8.17 -5.84 23.75
N ILE A 36 -8.31 -4.91 22.80
CA ILE A 36 -9.18 -5.07 21.63
C ILE A 36 -8.76 -6.30 20.82
N HIS A 37 -7.45 -6.48 20.57
CA HIS A 37 -6.96 -7.63 19.82
C HIS A 37 -7.26 -8.96 20.54
N LYS A 38 -7.09 -9.02 21.87
CA LYS A 38 -7.44 -10.22 22.67
C LYS A 38 -8.94 -10.54 22.61
N ASP A 39 -9.79 -9.52 22.74
CA ASP A 39 -11.25 -9.67 22.61
C ASP A 39 -11.60 -10.21 21.21
N LEU A 40 -10.99 -9.65 20.16
CA LEU A 40 -11.19 -10.08 18.78
C LEU A 40 -10.70 -11.50 18.49
N VAL A 41 -9.55 -11.90 19.04
CA VAL A 41 -9.02 -13.28 18.90
C VAL A 41 -9.92 -14.27 19.62
N THR A 42 -10.46 -13.89 20.78
CA THR A 42 -11.38 -14.75 21.55
C THR A 42 -12.68 -15.03 20.78
N VAL A 43 -13.19 -14.03 20.04
CA VAL A 43 -14.46 -14.13 19.31
C VAL A 43 -14.28 -14.68 17.88
N LEU A 44 -13.22 -14.26 17.17
CA LEU A 44 -13.02 -14.54 15.73
C LEU A 44 -11.99 -15.65 15.45
N GLY A 45 -11.19 -16.06 16.44
CA GLY A 45 -10.15 -17.08 16.29
C GLY A 45 -9.18 -16.74 15.16
N GLU A 46 -9.03 -17.66 14.21
CA GLU A 46 -8.14 -17.52 13.05
C GLU A 46 -8.54 -16.39 12.10
N ASN A 47 -9.79 -15.93 12.14
CA ASN A 47 -10.28 -14.82 11.31
C ASN A 47 -10.03 -13.44 11.95
N ALA A 48 -9.40 -13.39 13.12
CA ALA A 48 -9.12 -12.15 13.80
C ALA A 48 -8.12 -11.29 13.03
N PRO A 49 -8.32 -9.96 13.00
CA PRO A 49 -7.32 -9.06 12.43
C PRO A 49 -6.05 -9.07 13.27
N SER A 50 -4.91 -8.89 12.60
CA SER A 50 -3.63 -8.74 13.29
C SER A 50 -3.64 -7.54 14.25
N ILE A 51 -2.81 -7.58 15.30
CA ILE A 51 -2.63 -6.44 16.21
C ILE A 51 -2.23 -5.16 15.46
N GLN A 52 -1.45 -5.28 14.38
CA GLN A 52 -1.06 -4.15 13.51
C GLN A 52 -2.27 -3.50 12.83
N THR A 53 -3.26 -4.31 12.44
CA THR A 53 -4.52 -3.82 11.88
C THR A 53 -5.31 -3.05 12.94
N VAL A 54 -5.37 -3.54 14.17
CA VAL A 54 -6.05 -2.85 15.29
C VAL A 54 -5.36 -1.52 15.60
N LEU A 55 -4.04 -1.50 15.73
CA LEU A 55 -3.24 -0.27 15.95
C LEU A 55 -3.42 0.76 14.83
N LYS A 56 -3.44 0.30 13.57
CA LYS A 56 -3.71 1.18 12.42
C LYS A 56 -5.07 1.87 12.55
N TRP A 57 -6.11 1.12 12.94
CA TRP A 57 -7.46 1.66 13.08
C TRP A 57 -7.65 2.50 14.34
N GLU A 58 -7.00 2.15 15.46
CA GLU A 58 -6.93 3.00 16.65
C GLU A 58 -6.35 4.37 16.31
N LYS A 59 -5.21 4.40 15.63
CA LYS A 59 -4.60 5.64 15.16
C LYS A 59 -5.55 6.41 14.23
N ALA A 60 -6.15 5.74 13.24
CA ALA A 60 -7.08 6.37 12.32
C ALA A 60 -8.30 7.00 13.03
N VAL A 61 -8.84 6.34 14.05
CA VAL A 61 -9.95 6.85 14.86
C VAL A 61 -9.50 8.05 15.70
N SER A 62 -8.29 8.00 16.28
CA SER A 62 -7.72 9.15 17.01
C SER A 62 -7.47 10.38 16.12
N GLU A 63 -7.22 10.16 14.82
CA GLU A 63 -7.05 11.20 13.80
C GLU A 63 -8.40 11.71 13.23
N GLY A 64 -9.54 11.23 13.76
CA GLY A 64 -10.88 11.71 13.38
C GLY A 64 -11.44 11.09 12.09
N ARG A 65 -10.92 9.95 11.63
CA ARG A 65 -11.50 9.22 10.50
C ARG A 65 -12.80 8.54 10.91
N ASP A 66 -13.92 8.97 10.33
CA ASP A 66 -15.24 8.40 10.60
C ASP A 66 -15.66 7.28 9.63
N ASP A 67 -15.07 7.27 8.43
CA ASP A 67 -15.29 6.26 7.40
C ASP A 67 -14.57 4.94 7.73
N MET A 68 -15.33 3.84 7.71
CA MET A 68 -14.88 2.48 8.06
C MET A 68 -14.63 1.63 6.82
N GLU A 69 -14.82 2.17 5.63
CA GLU A 69 -14.48 1.49 4.39
C GLU A 69 -12.97 1.45 4.15
N ASP A 70 -12.53 0.49 3.32
CA ASP A 70 -11.15 0.54 2.83
C ASP A 70 -11.03 1.77 1.94
N GLU A 71 -10.03 2.62 2.18
CA GLU A 71 -9.61 3.53 1.13
C GLU A 71 -9.36 2.71 -0.14
N PRO A 72 -9.95 3.10 -1.28
CA PRO A 72 -9.84 2.31 -2.49
C PRO A 72 -8.36 2.09 -2.74
N ARG A 73 -7.96 0.81 -2.86
CA ARG A 73 -6.59 0.47 -3.26
C ARG A 73 -6.32 1.24 -4.54
N THR A 74 -5.48 2.26 -4.47
CA THR A 74 -5.09 3.04 -5.62
C THR A 74 -4.19 2.16 -6.45
N THR A 75 -4.80 1.39 -7.34
CA THR A 75 -4.07 0.69 -8.38
C THR A 75 -3.35 1.78 -9.16
N ILE A 76 -2.02 1.77 -9.10
CA ILE A 76 -1.20 2.70 -9.89
C ILE A 76 -1.60 2.46 -11.33
N ASN A 77 -2.34 3.40 -11.90
CA ASN A 77 -2.70 3.36 -13.31
C ASN A 77 -1.63 4.12 -14.10
N ALA A 78 -1.61 3.92 -15.42
CA ALA A 78 -0.66 4.58 -16.30
C ALA A 78 -0.72 6.12 -16.19
N GLN A 79 -1.90 6.70 -15.93
CA GLN A 79 -2.08 8.16 -15.79
C GLN A 79 -1.47 8.70 -14.50
N TYR A 80 -1.56 7.94 -13.40
CA TYR A 80 -0.92 8.27 -12.14
C TYR A 80 0.60 8.22 -12.30
N TYR A 81 1.12 7.16 -12.91
CA TYR A 81 2.55 7.03 -13.16
C TYR A 81 3.07 8.16 -14.05
N LYS A 82 2.34 8.48 -15.13
CA LYS A 82 2.60 9.66 -15.96
C LYS A 82 2.72 10.93 -15.12
N LYS A 83 1.73 11.25 -14.28
CA LYS A 83 1.78 12.43 -13.39
C LYS A 83 3.01 12.42 -12.49
N VAL A 84 3.40 11.27 -11.93
CA VAL A 84 4.62 11.17 -11.11
C VAL A 84 5.87 11.53 -11.92
N LEU A 85 5.99 11.08 -13.17
CA LEU A 85 7.11 11.44 -14.04
C LEU A 85 7.17 12.96 -14.30
N GLN A 86 6.01 13.56 -14.60
CA GLN A 86 5.91 14.97 -14.99
C GLN A 86 6.06 15.93 -13.79
N ASP A 87 5.35 15.66 -12.70
CA ASP A 87 5.17 16.59 -11.59
C ASP A 87 6.23 16.41 -10.50
N LYS A 88 6.81 15.21 -10.37
CA LYS A 88 7.76 14.89 -9.31
C LYS A 88 9.16 14.61 -9.86
N LEU A 89 9.28 13.65 -10.77
CA LEU A 89 10.59 13.14 -11.17
C LEU A 89 11.39 14.15 -11.99
N ARG A 90 10.81 14.72 -13.06
CA ARG A 90 11.50 15.68 -13.92
C ARG A 90 11.95 16.94 -13.16
N PRO A 91 11.12 17.57 -12.31
CA PRO A 91 11.58 18.69 -11.46
C PRO A 91 12.66 18.28 -10.46
N ALA A 92 12.55 17.10 -9.85
CA ALA A 92 13.56 16.61 -8.91
C ALA A 92 14.93 16.39 -9.58
N ILE A 93 14.95 15.88 -10.81
CA ILE A 93 16.17 15.74 -11.61
C ILE A 93 16.73 17.13 -11.92
N GLY A 94 15.91 18.06 -12.41
CA GLY A 94 16.36 19.43 -12.70
C GLY A 94 16.95 20.13 -11.48
N LYS A 95 16.39 19.91 -10.28
CA LYS A 95 16.93 20.47 -9.03
C LYS A 95 18.23 19.80 -8.59
N LYS A 96 18.34 18.47 -8.69
CA LYS A 96 19.51 17.72 -8.19
C LYS A 96 20.66 17.67 -9.18
N ARG A 97 20.37 17.70 -10.48
CA ARG A 97 21.31 17.50 -11.60
C ARG A 97 20.86 18.33 -12.81
N PRO A 98 21.00 19.67 -12.78
CA PRO A 98 20.44 20.56 -13.81
C PRO A 98 20.94 20.24 -15.23
N GLY A 99 22.23 19.93 -15.41
CA GLY A 99 22.79 19.59 -16.73
C GLY A 99 22.34 18.23 -17.31
N LEU A 100 21.72 17.37 -16.50
CA LEU A 100 21.30 16.04 -16.94
C LEU A 100 20.05 16.09 -17.84
N LEU A 101 19.26 17.14 -17.74
CA LEU A 101 18.09 17.34 -18.62
C LEU A 101 18.49 17.79 -20.03
N GLU A 102 19.67 18.39 -20.18
CA GLU A 102 20.21 18.87 -21.46
C GLU A 102 20.99 17.78 -22.20
N SER A 103 21.63 16.86 -21.47
CA SER A 103 22.47 15.79 -22.02
C SER A 103 21.69 14.56 -22.51
N GLY A 104 20.36 14.55 -22.39
CA GLY A 104 19.56 13.34 -22.55
C GLY A 104 19.67 12.40 -21.35
N ILE A 105 18.63 11.62 -21.09
CA ILE A 105 18.53 10.72 -19.94
C ILE A 105 18.28 9.30 -20.42
N LEU A 106 19.12 8.37 -19.99
CA LEU A 106 18.84 6.95 -20.09
C LEU A 106 17.99 6.54 -18.88
N PHE A 107 16.72 6.22 -19.14
CA PHE A 107 15.73 5.91 -18.13
C PHE A 107 15.55 4.39 -18.02
N HIS A 108 15.54 3.86 -16.80
CA HIS A 108 15.33 2.43 -16.55
C HIS A 108 14.16 2.22 -15.59
N HIS A 109 13.24 1.33 -15.96
CA HIS A 109 12.14 0.82 -15.13
C HIS A 109 11.83 -0.62 -15.50
N ASP A 110 11.12 -1.34 -14.64
CA ASP A 110 10.62 -2.70 -14.95
C ASP A 110 9.47 -2.68 -15.98
N ASN A 111 9.23 -3.83 -16.61
CA ASN A 111 8.19 -3.98 -17.66
C ASN A 111 6.77 -4.15 -17.08
N ALA A 112 6.46 -3.51 -15.96
CA ALA A 112 5.10 -3.52 -15.44
C ALA A 112 4.14 -2.93 -16.50
N PRO A 113 2.91 -3.47 -16.67
CA PRO A 113 1.97 -3.01 -17.71
C PRO A 113 1.68 -1.50 -17.67
N VAL A 114 1.80 -0.91 -16.48
CA VAL A 114 1.59 0.51 -16.21
C VAL A 114 2.74 1.38 -16.74
N HIS A 115 3.96 0.86 -16.77
CA HIS A 115 5.17 1.54 -17.26
C HIS A 115 5.31 1.41 -18.77
N THR A 116 4.89 0.28 -19.34
CA THR A 116 4.87 0.04 -20.79
C THR A 116 3.66 0.65 -21.49
N ALA A 117 2.76 1.32 -20.76
CA ALA A 117 1.57 1.92 -21.32
C ALA A 117 1.92 3.11 -22.24
N ARG A 118 1.17 3.27 -23.34
CA ARG A 118 1.39 4.32 -24.34
C ARG A 118 1.48 5.74 -23.76
N ALA A 119 0.63 6.04 -22.78
CA ALA A 119 0.62 7.33 -22.10
C ALA A 119 1.95 7.67 -21.40
N VAL A 120 2.73 6.65 -21.01
CA VAL A 120 4.04 6.78 -20.35
C VAL A 120 5.14 6.87 -21.40
N THR A 121 5.12 5.98 -22.40
CA THR A 121 6.12 5.99 -23.49
C THR A 121 6.10 7.30 -24.28
N ASP A 122 4.91 7.87 -24.52
CA ASP A 122 4.75 9.15 -25.21
C ASP A 122 5.40 10.31 -24.40
N VAL A 123 5.32 10.26 -23.07
CA VAL A 123 5.95 11.26 -22.19
C VAL A 123 7.46 11.13 -22.16
N LEU A 124 7.98 9.90 -22.07
CA LEU A 124 9.42 9.64 -22.11
C LEU A 124 10.02 10.10 -23.45
N ALA A 125 9.36 9.77 -24.56
CA ALA A 125 9.77 10.23 -25.89
C ALA A 125 9.72 11.76 -26.00
N GLY A 126 8.68 12.41 -25.47
CA GLY A 126 8.57 13.87 -25.45
C GLY A 126 9.67 14.57 -24.63
N TYR A 127 10.24 13.88 -23.64
CA TYR A 127 11.37 14.38 -22.86
C TYR A 127 12.74 14.02 -23.44
N LYS A 128 12.78 13.32 -24.59
CA LYS A 128 14.01 12.76 -25.17
C LYS A 128 14.75 11.86 -24.17
N TRP A 129 13.98 11.12 -23.36
CA TRP A 129 14.54 10.11 -22.47
C TRP A 129 14.55 8.78 -23.21
N GLU A 130 15.73 8.20 -23.35
CA GLU A 130 15.89 6.88 -23.96
C GLU A 130 15.53 5.84 -22.92
N LEU A 131 14.55 4.98 -23.25
CA LEU A 131 14.15 3.89 -22.37
C LEU A 131 15.12 2.72 -22.55
N LEU A 132 15.81 2.33 -21.49
CA LEU A 132 16.62 1.12 -21.48
C LEU A 132 15.70 -0.11 -21.44
N GLU A 133 15.83 -0.98 -22.45
CA GLU A 133 15.07 -2.23 -22.48
C GLU A 133 15.41 -3.10 -21.26
N HIS A 134 14.38 -3.61 -20.60
CA HIS A 134 14.53 -4.55 -19.49
C HIS A 134 14.04 -5.93 -19.94
N PRO A 135 14.82 -7.01 -19.73
CA PRO A 135 14.35 -8.36 -20.03
C PRO A 135 13.15 -8.76 -19.15
N ARG A 136 12.34 -9.68 -19.67
CA ARG A 136 11.14 -10.16 -18.96
C ARG A 136 11.58 -11.02 -17.76
N TYR A 137 11.03 -10.74 -16.57
CA TYR A 137 11.30 -11.47 -15.33
C TYR A 137 12.78 -11.48 -14.92
N SER A 138 13.45 -10.33 -15.02
CA SER A 138 14.83 -10.16 -14.56
C SER A 138 14.96 -9.23 -13.35
N PRO A 139 14.41 -9.62 -12.18
CA PRO A 139 14.55 -8.86 -10.95
C PRO A 139 16.03 -8.61 -10.58
N GLU A 140 16.95 -9.51 -10.96
CA GLU A 140 18.40 -9.37 -10.78
C GLU A 140 19.04 -8.25 -11.59
N LEU A 141 18.31 -7.63 -12.52
CA LEU A 141 18.79 -6.50 -13.33
C LEU A 141 18.13 -5.18 -12.96
N ALA A 142 17.17 -5.20 -12.04
CA ALA A 142 16.50 -4.00 -11.57
C ALA A 142 17.31 -3.36 -10.43
N PRO A 143 17.76 -2.10 -10.56
CA PRO A 143 18.57 -1.42 -9.56
C PRO A 143 17.92 -1.34 -8.16
N CYS A 144 16.59 -1.45 -8.09
CA CYS A 144 15.79 -1.33 -6.87
C CYS A 144 15.48 -2.66 -6.18
N VAL A 145 15.77 -3.82 -6.79
CA VAL A 145 15.32 -5.13 -6.28
C VAL A 145 16.37 -5.84 -5.40
N PHE A 146 17.61 -5.34 -5.33
CA PHE A 146 18.63 -5.92 -4.45
C PHE A 146 18.53 -5.42 -3.01
N ILE A 147 17.91 -6.23 -2.14
CA ILE A 147 18.27 -6.27 -0.71
C ILE A 147 19.22 -7.46 -0.54
N TYR A 148 20.54 -7.22 -0.59
CA TYR A 148 21.50 -8.26 -0.23
C TYR A 148 21.37 -8.53 1.28
N SER A 149 20.94 -9.73 1.65
CA SER A 149 21.27 -10.33 2.95
C SER A 149 22.49 -11.22 2.73
N LEU A 150 23.68 -10.68 2.95
CA LEU A 150 24.90 -11.50 3.04
C LEU A 150 24.86 -12.21 4.40
N LYS A 151 24.84 -13.54 4.37
CA LYS A 151 25.23 -14.38 5.53
C LYS A 151 26.74 -14.41 5.64
#